data_AF-A0A7Y2MTK6-F1
#
_entry.id   AF-A0A7Y2MTK6-F1
#
_cell.length_a   1.000
_cell.length_b   1.000
_cell.length_c   1.000
_cell.angle_alpha   90.00
_cell.angle_beta   90.00
_cell.angle_gamma   90.00
#
_symmetry.space_group_name_H-M   'P 1'
#
loop_
_entity.id
_entity.type
_entity.pdbx_description
1 polymer ?
#
loop_
_entity_poly.entity_id
_entity_poly.type
_entity_poly.pdbx_seq_one_letter_code
_entity_poly.pdbx_strand_id
1 'polypeptide(L)'
;MLRYLLLMIGLNSFILGGLSAQTFLRAQGKEIVREDGSPIILRGMGLGGWMLQEGYMLQTAEFANSQHKIEARIEDLIGEEGKEQFYDLWLSNHVTRTDIDSLRSWGFNSVRLPIHYNLFTLPIEEEEVPGKNTWLEKGFELTDSLISWCAQNEMYVVLDLHAAPGGQGKDEGISDYDPSKPSLWESKANRDKT
;
A
#
# COMPACT_ATOMS: atom_id res chain seq x y z
N MET A 1 -62.03 7.99 47.12
CA MET A 1 -60.59 8.27 46.92
C MET A 1 -60.17 7.66 45.59
N LEU A 2 -60.09 8.46 44.53
CA LEU A 2 -59.63 8.03 43.22
C LEU A 2 -58.24 8.64 42.99
N ARG A 3 -57.18 7.83 43.08
CA ARG A 3 -55.81 8.26 42.82
C ARG A 3 -55.50 8.02 41.34
N TYR A 4 -55.26 9.10 40.60
CA TYR A 4 -54.70 9.06 39.25
C TYR A 4 -53.21 8.69 39.33
N LEU A 5 -52.81 7.63 38.63
CA LEU A 5 -51.41 7.28 38.39
C LEU A 5 -51.08 7.67 36.95
N LEU A 6 -50.39 8.80 36.75
CA LEU A 6 -49.79 9.15 35.47
C LEU A 6 -48.44 8.43 35.36
N LEU A 7 -48.32 7.53 34.38
CA LEU A 7 -47.06 6.91 33.99
C LEU A 7 -46.47 7.73 32.83
N MET A 8 -45.42 8.53 33.09
CA MET A 8 -44.64 9.18 32.04
C MET A 8 -43.65 8.17 31.45
N ILE A 9 -43.93 7.68 30.24
CA ILE A 9 -42.98 6.90 29.44
C ILE A 9 -42.10 7.91 28.69
N GLY A 10 -40.87 8.11 29.17
CA GLY A 10 -39.84 8.85 28.45
C GLY A 10 -39.35 8.05 27.24
N LEU A 11 -39.63 8.54 26.04
CA LEU A 11 -39.15 7.97 24.78
C LEU A 11 -37.67 8.38 24.60
N ASN A 12 -36.73 7.49 24.92
CA ASN A 12 -35.33 7.64 24.54
C ASN A 12 -35.20 7.35 23.04
N SER A 13 -35.34 8.39 22.22
CA SER A 13 -34.93 8.35 20.82
C SER A 13 -33.40 8.34 20.76
N PHE A 14 -32.80 7.15 20.76
CA PHE A 14 -31.43 6.99 20.29
C PHE A 14 -31.41 7.37 18.81
N ILE A 15 -30.85 8.54 18.51
CA ILE A 15 -30.46 8.89 17.14
C ILE A 15 -29.29 7.97 16.81
N LEU A 16 -29.60 6.86 16.11
CA LEU A 16 -28.62 6.10 15.35
C LEU A 16 -28.12 7.03 14.24
N GLY A 17 -27.12 7.85 14.55
CA GLY A 17 -26.31 8.50 13.52
C GLY A 17 -25.71 7.38 12.68
N GLY A 18 -26.19 7.22 11.45
CA GLY A 18 -25.64 6.25 10.52
C GLY A 18 -24.15 6.53 10.36
N LEU A 19 -23.31 5.59 10.76
CA LEU A 19 -21.91 5.56 10.36
C LEU A 19 -21.88 5.49 8.84
N SER A 20 -21.67 6.65 8.19
CA SER A 20 -21.41 6.69 6.76
C SER A 20 -19.96 6.24 6.58
N ALA A 21 -19.77 5.02 6.09
CA ALA A 21 -18.45 4.57 5.68
C ALA A 21 -17.92 5.52 4.59
N GLN A 22 -16.62 5.78 4.61
CA GLN A 22 -15.97 6.54 3.56
C GLN A 22 -16.08 5.75 2.25
N THR A 23 -16.81 6.27 1.28
CA THR A 23 -17.02 5.60 0.00
C THR A 23 -15.92 5.94 -1.00
N PHE A 24 -15.81 5.14 -2.07
CA PHE A 24 -14.83 5.34 -3.12
C PHE A 24 -15.01 6.71 -3.79
N LEU A 25 -13.89 7.32 -4.17
CA LEU A 25 -13.88 8.55 -4.94
C LEU A 25 -14.12 8.26 -6.42
N ARG A 26 -14.69 9.24 -7.13
CA ARG A 26 -14.94 9.15 -8.57
C ARG A 26 -14.35 10.36 -9.30
N ALA A 27 -13.88 10.15 -10.53
CA ALA A 27 -13.56 11.24 -11.43
C ALA A 27 -14.84 11.78 -12.10
N GLN A 28 -15.05 13.10 -12.03
CA GLN A 28 -16.13 13.81 -12.71
C GLN A 28 -15.53 14.96 -13.52
N GLY A 29 -15.37 14.74 -14.82
CA GLY A 29 -14.67 15.68 -15.69
C GLY A 29 -13.22 15.86 -15.26
N LYS A 30 -12.89 17.04 -14.70
CA LYS A 30 -11.54 17.38 -14.21
C LYS A 30 -11.40 17.29 -12.69
N GLU A 31 -12.49 16.95 -11.98
CA GLU A 31 -12.52 16.92 -10.53
C GLU A 31 -12.56 15.48 -10.02
N ILE A 32 -12.00 15.28 -8.82
CA ILE A 32 -12.26 14.09 -8.02
C ILE A 32 -13.38 14.47 -7.04
N VAL A 33 -14.44 13.68 -7.03
CA VAL A 33 -15.64 13.92 -6.22
C VAL A 33 -15.90 12.75 -5.29
N ARG A 34 -16.56 13.04 -4.17
CA ARG A 34 -17.21 12.03 -3.32
C ARG A 34 -18.49 11.52 -3.98
N GLU A 35 -19.10 10.52 -3.38
CA GLU A 35 -20.35 9.93 -3.87
C GLU A 35 -21.52 10.93 -3.96
N ASP A 36 -21.57 11.91 -3.05
CA ASP A 36 -22.57 12.98 -3.06
C ASP A 36 -22.31 14.06 -4.15
N GLY A 37 -21.26 13.89 -4.96
CA GLY A 37 -20.85 14.84 -5.99
C GLY A 37 -20.03 16.01 -5.47
N SER A 38 -19.74 16.09 -4.16
CA SER A 38 -18.91 17.15 -3.62
C SER A 38 -17.44 16.98 -4.03
N PRO A 39 -16.75 18.04 -4.51
CA PRO A 39 -15.35 17.95 -4.87
C PRO A 39 -14.47 17.71 -3.64
N ILE A 40 -13.34 17.02 -3.85
CA ILE A 40 -12.32 16.80 -2.85
C ILE A 40 -10.94 17.08 -3.44
N ILE A 41 -10.09 17.73 -2.64
CA ILE A 41 -8.65 17.85 -2.92
C ILE A 41 -7.93 16.82 -2.06
N LEU A 42 -7.19 15.92 -2.70
CA LEU A 42 -6.32 14.97 -2.03
C LEU A 42 -5.03 15.69 -1.60
N ARG A 43 -4.81 15.73 -0.29
CA ARG A 43 -3.58 16.17 0.38
C ARG A 43 -2.88 14.90 0.80
N GLY A 44 -2.07 14.37 -0.11
CA GLY A 44 -1.49 13.04 -0.02
C GLY A 44 -0.03 13.02 0.41
N MET A 45 0.36 11.96 1.11
CA MET A 45 1.76 11.58 1.35
C MET A 45 2.08 10.27 0.61
N GLY A 46 3.25 10.19 -0.02
CA GLY A 46 3.75 8.94 -0.60
C GLY A 46 4.52 8.13 0.43
N LEU A 47 4.28 6.82 0.51
CA LEU A 47 5.00 5.90 1.38
C LEU A 47 6.18 5.24 0.64
N GLY A 48 6.99 6.05 -0.04
CA GLY A 48 8.16 5.60 -0.79
C GLY A 48 9.25 5.01 0.11
N GLY A 49 9.99 4.03 -0.37
CA GLY A 49 11.01 3.31 0.41
C GLY A 49 10.47 2.16 1.26
N TRP A 50 9.16 2.02 1.46
CA TRP A 50 8.60 0.99 2.34
C TRP A 50 8.51 -0.38 1.68
N MET A 51 7.50 -0.60 0.83
CA MET A 51 7.28 -1.86 0.09
C MET A 51 8.10 -1.94 -1.20
N LEU A 52 8.80 -0.85 -1.53
CA LEU A 52 9.75 -0.76 -2.63
C LEU A 52 10.85 0.21 -2.22
N GLN A 53 12.10 -0.26 -2.22
CA GLN A 53 13.27 0.55 -1.92
C GLN A 53 13.81 1.21 -3.19
N GLU A 54 14.04 2.52 -3.10
CA GLU A 54 14.59 3.33 -4.20
C GLU A 54 15.99 3.82 -3.79
N GLY A 55 17.00 3.54 -4.60
CA GLY A 55 18.39 3.76 -4.21
C GLY A 55 18.76 5.20 -3.86
N TYR A 56 18.09 6.20 -4.44
CA TYR A 56 18.34 7.61 -4.08
C TYR A 56 17.80 7.97 -2.69
N MET A 57 16.71 7.34 -2.23
CA MET A 57 16.16 7.58 -0.90
C MET A 57 17.07 6.99 0.19
N LEU A 58 17.71 5.85 -0.12
CA LEU A 58 18.61 5.14 0.78
C LEU A 58 20.09 5.55 0.62
N GLN A 59 20.39 6.46 -0.31
CA GLN A 59 21.76 6.87 -0.66
C GLN A 59 22.65 5.69 -1.12
N THR A 60 22.04 4.67 -1.71
CA THR A 60 22.74 3.50 -2.27
C THR A 60 22.95 3.59 -3.77
N ALA A 61 22.32 4.56 -4.46
CA ALA A 61 22.27 4.65 -5.93
C ALA A 61 23.64 4.54 -6.64
N GLU A 62 24.74 4.98 -6.00
CA GLU A 62 26.08 4.88 -6.58
C GLU A 62 26.60 3.43 -6.70
N PHE A 63 26.11 2.49 -5.88
CA PHE A 63 26.59 1.11 -5.83
C PHE A 63 25.48 0.04 -5.88
N ALA A 64 24.22 0.43 -5.65
CA ALA A 64 23.02 -0.39 -5.71
C ALA A 64 21.77 0.51 -5.88
N ASN A 65 21.31 0.68 -7.13
CA ASN A 65 20.22 1.59 -7.45
C ASN A 65 18.83 0.95 -7.41
N SER A 66 18.70 -0.27 -7.94
CA SER A 66 17.48 -1.08 -7.89
C SER A 66 17.37 -1.88 -6.59
N GLN A 67 16.15 -2.21 -6.15
CA GLN A 67 15.93 -2.98 -4.94
C GLN A 67 16.63 -4.34 -4.98
N HIS A 68 16.57 -5.08 -6.09
CA HIS A 68 17.27 -6.38 -6.19
C HIS A 68 18.80 -6.26 -6.02
N LYS A 69 19.41 -5.13 -6.42
CA LYS A 69 20.84 -4.86 -6.16
C LYS A 69 21.09 -4.49 -4.70
N ILE A 70 20.17 -3.76 -4.06
CA ILE A 70 20.25 -3.43 -2.63
C ILE A 70 20.15 -4.71 -1.80
N GLU A 71 19.17 -5.57 -2.10
CA GLU A 71 19.00 -6.89 -1.50
C GLU A 71 20.27 -7.73 -1.62
N ALA A 72 20.86 -7.82 -2.82
CA ALA A 72 22.11 -8.54 -3.04
C ALA A 72 23.27 -7.98 -2.21
N ARG A 73 23.38 -6.66 -2.04
CA ARG A 73 24.43 -6.05 -1.20
C ARG A 73 24.24 -6.32 0.27
N ILE A 74 22.99 -6.38 0.75
CA ILE A 74 22.69 -6.77 2.12
C ILE A 74 23.08 -8.23 2.33
N GLU A 75 22.69 -9.12 1.40
CA GLU A 75 23.06 -10.53 1.45
C GLU A 75 24.57 -10.76 1.45
N ASP A 76 25.31 -10.07 0.56
CA ASP A 76 26.77 -10.13 0.48
C ASP A 76 27.43 -9.76 1.83
N LEU A 77 26.81 -8.87 2.60
CA LEU A 77 27.36 -8.32 3.83
C LEU A 77 27.03 -9.16 5.08
N ILE A 78 25.77 -9.61 5.20
CA ILE A 78 25.25 -10.24 6.42
C ILE A 78 24.67 -11.64 6.21
N GLY A 79 24.74 -12.18 4.99
CA GLY A 79 24.21 -13.49 4.61
C GLY A 79 22.69 -13.51 4.41
N GLU A 80 22.19 -14.64 3.90
CA GLU A 80 20.78 -14.85 3.57
C GLU A 80 19.85 -14.69 4.79
N GLU A 81 20.13 -15.36 5.90
CA GLU A 81 19.35 -15.25 7.15
C GLU A 81 19.34 -13.80 7.68
N GLY A 82 20.47 -13.10 7.58
CA GLY A 82 20.57 -11.69 7.98
C GLY A 82 19.75 -10.77 7.08
N LYS A 83 19.75 -11.00 5.77
CA LYS A 83 18.91 -10.27 4.80
C LYS A 83 17.43 -10.48 5.10
N GLU A 84 16.99 -11.72 5.32
CA GLU A 84 15.59 -12.03 5.64
C GLU A 84 15.14 -11.29 6.91
N GLN A 85 15.95 -11.37 7.98
CA GLN A 85 15.69 -10.66 9.22
C GLN A 85 15.65 -9.14 9.01
N PHE A 86 16.55 -8.59 8.19
CA PHE A 86 16.56 -7.17 7.85
C PHE A 86 15.25 -6.74 7.18
N TYR A 87 14.75 -7.48 6.17
CA TYR A 87 13.53 -7.11 5.46
C TYR A 87 12.26 -7.30 6.29
N ASP A 88 12.21 -8.32 7.15
CA ASP A 88 11.12 -8.46 8.11
C ASP A 88 11.06 -7.26 9.08
N LEU A 89 12.22 -6.81 9.57
CA LEU A 89 12.30 -5.61 10.42
C LEU A 89 12.01 -4.32 9.66
N TRP A 90 12.49 -4.19 8.42
CA TRP A 90 12.22 -3.04 7.56
C TRP A 90 10.71 -2.88 7.34
N LEU A 91 10.05 -3.93 6.84
CA LEU A 91 8.63 -3.89 6.51
C LEU A 91 7.75 -3.65 7.75
N SER A 92 8.14 -4.16 8.92
CA SER A 92 7.38 -4.00 10.17
C SER A 92 7.56 -2.64 10.87
N ASN A 93 8.64 -1.90 10.56
CA ASN A 93 8.97 -0.67 11.28
C ASN A 93 9.01 0.60 10.39
N HIS A 94 9.10 0.47 9.06
CA HIS A 94 9.22 1.63 8.18
C HIS A 94 7.93 2.47 8.12
N VAL A 95 6.77 1.82 8.08
CA VAL A 95 5.45 2.47 8.24
C VAL A 95 4.66 1.70 9.28
N THR A 96 4.16 2.45 10.26
CA THR A 96 3.34 1.93 11.34
C THR A 96 2.04 2.74 11.45
N ARG A 97 1.13 2.28 12.31
CA ARG A 97 -0.07 3.05 12.65
C ARG A 97 0.25 4.47 13.13
N THR A 98 1.33 4.65 13.90
CA THR A 98 1.70 5.95 14.45
C THR A 98 2.02 6.97 13.36
N ASP A 99 2.57 6.52 12.23
CA ASP A 99 2.84 7.39 11.08
C ASP A 99 1.53 7.87 10.43
N ILE A 100 0.54 6.99 10.29
CA ILE A 100 -0.77 7.34 9.73
C ILE A 100 -1.55 8.28 10.67
N ASP A 101 -1.54 8.01 11.97
CA ASP A 101 -2.13 8.89 12.99
C ASP A 101 -1.48 10.29 12.93
N SER A 102 -0.15 10.35 12.75
CA SER A 102 0.60 11.61 12.61
C SER A 102 0.23 12.37 11.35
N LEU A 103 0.21 11.70 10.18
CA LEU A 103 -0.19 12.31 8.92
C LEU A 103 -1.61 12.89 8.99
N ARG A 104 -2.55 12.18 9.61
CA ARG A 104 -3.90 12.71 9.84
C ARG A 104 -3.86 13.98 10.68
N SER A 105 -3.10 13.98 11.78
CA SER A 105 -2.98 15.14 12.67
C SER A 105 -2.35 16.36 11.98
N TRP A 106 -1.48 16.14 10.99
CA TRP A 106 -0.87 17.19 10.18
C TRP A 106 -1.77 17.68 9.02
N GLY A 107 -2.95 17.08 8.85
CA GLY A 107 -3.96 17.52 7.88
C GLY A 107 -3.91 16.81 6.53
N PHE A 108 -3.14 15.74 6.38
CA PHE A 108 -3.25 14.84 5.22
C PHE A 108 -4.60 14.12 5.25
N ASN A 109 -5.12 13.80 4.06
CA ASN A 109 -6.37 13.04 3.90
C ASN A 109 -6.22 11.84 2.96
N SER A 110 -5.00 11.57 2.48
CA SER A 110 -4.71 10.36 1.73
C SER A 110 -3.25 9.93 1.86
N VAL A 111 -2.99 8.67 1.55
CA VAL A 111 -1.64 8.15 1.30
C VAL A 111 -1.60 7.46 -0.06
N ARG A 112 -0.44 7.48 -0.71
CA ARG A 112 -0.14 6.64 -1.88
C ARG A 112 0.83 5.55 -1.42
N LEU A 113 0.47 4.29 -1.66
CA LEU A 113 1.26 3.13 -1.32
C LEU A 113 1.93 2.59 -2.60
N PRO A 114 3.23 2.85 -2.84
CA PRO A 114 3.99 2.24 -3.92
C PRO A 114 4.29 0.79 -3.54
N ILE A 115 3.85 -0.14 -4.37
CA ILE A 115 3.92 -1.58 -4.11
C ILE A 115 4.87 -2.25 -5.10
N HIS A 116 5.69 -3.17 -4.59
CA HIS A 116 6.44 -4.11 -5.40
C HIS A 116 5.68 -5.45 -5.53
N TYR A 117 5.60 -5.99 -6.75
CA TYR A 117 4.91 -7.26 -7.00
C TYR A 117 5.48 -8.45 -6.22
N ASN A 118 6.76 -8.42 -5.85
CA ASN A 118 7.48 -9.54 -5.22
C ASN A 118 7.00 -9.80 -3.79
N LEU A 119 6.22 -8.89 -3.19
CA LEU A 119 5.54 -9.11 -1.92
C LEU A 119 4.21 -9.87 -2.08
N PHE A 120 3.71 -10.02 -3.31
CA PHE A 120 2.38 -10.57 -3.61
C PHE A 120 2.46 -11.85 -4.43
N THR A 121 3.44 -11.98 -5.32
CA THR A 121 3.62 -13.18 -6.15
C THR A 121 5.09 -13.34 -6.54
N LEU A 122 5.48 -14.59 -6.82
CA LEU A 122 6.83 -14.90 -7.30
C LEU A 122 7.07 -14.31 -8.72
N PRO A 123 8.32 -13.98 -9.07
CA PRO A 123 8.71 -13.73 -10.46
C PRO A 123 8.43 -14.95 -11.35
N ILE A 124 8.24 -14.75 -12.65
CA ILE A 124 7.89 -15.83 -13.58
C ILE A 124 8.98 -16.91 -13.65
N GLU A 125 10.23 -16.57 -13.36
CA GLU A 125 11.37 -17.47 -13.36
C GLU A 125 11.39 -18.42 -12.16
N GLU A 126 10.68 -18.09 -11.08
CA GLU A 126 10.62 -18.86 -9.83
C GLU A 126 9.32 -19.67 -9.69
N GLU A 127 8.39 -19.56 -10.62
CA GLU A 127 7.16 -20.36 -10.60
C GLU A 127 7.46 -21.83 -10.94
N GLU A 128 7.02 -22.75 -10.06
CA GLU A 128 7.16 -24.20 -10.29
C GLU A 128 6.44 -24.66 -11.56
N VAL A 129 5.31 -24.03 -11.87
CA VAL A 129 4.46 -24.35 -13.03
C VAL A 129 4.29 -23.09 -13.88
N PRO A 130 4.85 -23.03 -15.10
CA PRO A 130 4.72 -21.88 -15.97
C PRO A 130 3.26 -21.47 -16.19
N GLY A 131 2.93 -20.19 -15.94
CA GLY A 131 1.59 -19.63 -16.09
C GLY A 131 0.65 -19.85 -14.89
N LYS A 132 1.10 -20.52 -13.83
CA LYS A 132 0.42 -20.53 -12.53
C LYS A 132 1.10 -19.52 -11.61
N ASN A 133 0.31 -18.70 -10.93
CA ASN A 133 0.83 -17.74 -9.97
C ASN A 133 0.84 -18.34 -8.56
N THR A 134 1.99 -18.28 -7.91
CA THR A 134 2.14 -18.48 -6.46
C THR A 134 1.90 -17.15 -5.77
N TRP A 135 0.95 -17.11 -4.84
CA TRP A 135 0.60 -15.90 -4.08
C TRP A 135 1.28 -15.90 -2.71
N LEU A 136 1.72 -14.71 -2.29
CA LEU A 136 2.42 -14.47 -1.04
C LEU A 136 1.53 -13.60 -0.15
N GLU A 137 1.26 -14.06 1.07
CA GLU A 137 0.33 -13.37 1.99
C GLU A 137 0.91 -12.04 2.53
N LYS A 138 2.23 -11.92 2.63
CA LYS A 138 2.92 -10.78 3.26
C LYS A 138 2.47 -9.43 2.69
N GLY A 139 2.43 -9.28 1.37
CA GLY A 139 2.01 -8.04 0.71
C GLY A 139 0.56 -7.67 1.02
N PHE A 140 -0.33 -8.66 1.06
CA PHE A 140 -1.74 -8.46 1.41
C PHE A 140 -1.91 -8.04 2.88
N GLU A 141 -1.25 -8.73 3.82
CA GLU A 141 -1.31 -8.41 5.25
C GLU A 141 -0.85 -6.98 5.58
N LEU A 142 0.25 -6.55 4.96
CA LEU A 142 0.77 -5.19 5.14
C LEU A 142 -0.17 -4.14 4.52
N THR A 143 -0.76 -4.44 3.36
CA THR A 143 -1.71 -3.56 2.67
C THR A 143 -3.01 -3.43 3.46
N ASP A 144 -3.55 -4.54 3.97
CA ASP A 144 -4.75 -4.57 4.81
C ASP A 144 -4.54 -3.80 6.12
N SER A 145 -3.35 -3.92 6.71
CA SER A 145 -2.96 -3.15 7.88
C SER A 145 -2.98 -1.65 7.60
N LEU A 146 -2.36 -1.20 6.50
CA LEU A 146 -2.39 0.22 6.09
C LEU A 146 -3.82 0.71 5.85
N ILE A 147 -4.64 -0.05 5.11
CA ILE A 147 -6.03 0.30 4.82
C ILE A 147 -6.82 0.43 6.13
N SER A 148 -6.63 -0.49 7.08
CA SER A 148 -7.27 -0.45 8.39
C SER A 148 -6.88 0.80 9.18
N TRP A 149 -5.60 1.18 9.19
CA TRP A 149 -5.15 2.40 9.88
C TRP A 149 -5.68 3.67 9.20
N CYS A 150 -5.70 3.70 7.88
CA CYS A 150 -6.23 4.82 7.11
C CYS A 150 -7.75 4.98 7.31
N ALA A 151 -8.50 3.87 7.32
CA ALA A 151 -9.94 3.88 7.60
C ALA A 151 -10.25 4.44 9.00
N GLN A 152 -9.47 4.05 10.01
CA GLN A 152 -9.58 4.60 11.37
C GLN A 152 -9.25 6.10 11.46
N ASN A 153 -8.55 6.64 10.46
CA ASN A 153 -8.16 8.05 10.37
C ASN A 153 -8.94 8.83 9.30
N GLU A 154 -9.96 8.24 8.67
CA GLU A 154 -10.74 8.83 7.57
C GLU A 154 -9.85 9.27 6.38
N MET A 155 -8.78 8.53 6.13
CA MET A 155 -7.82 8.77 5.04
C MET A 155 -8.04 7.80 3.88
N TYR A 156 -7.91 8.31 2.66
CA TYR A 156 -7.93 7.48 1.45
C TYR A 156 -6.58 6.81 1.19
N VAL A 157 -6.60 5.63 0.59
CA VAL A 157 -5.40 4.95 0.09
C VAL A 157 -5.44 4.90 -1.43
N VAL A 158 -4.34 5.28 -2.07
CA VAL A 158 -4.10 5.06 -3.50
C VAL A 158 -3.11 3.90 -3.62
N LEU A 159 -3.58 2.75 -4.10
CA LEU A 159 -2.74 1.60 -4.41
C LEU A 159 -2.03 1.84 -5.74
N ASP A 160 -0.72 1.65 -5.76
CA ASP A 160 0.13 1.97 -6.89
C ASP A 160 1.10 0.82 -7.11
N LEU A 161 0.86 0.01 -8.15
CA LEU A 161 1.82 -1.02 -8.57
C LEU A 161 3.05 -0.32 -9.16
N HIS A 162 4.06 -0.12 -8.32
CA HIS A 162 5.22 0.72 -8.60
C HIS A 162 6.38 -0.05 -9.23
N ALA A 163 6.51 -1.33 -8.90
CA ALA A 163 7.40 -2.27 -9.57
C ALA A 163 6.58 -3.49 -10.01
N ALA A 164 6.35 -3.60 -11.33
CA ALA A 164 5.68 -4.73 -11.96
C ALA A 164 6.67 -5.88 -12.24
N PRO A 165 6.19 -7.12 -12.46
CA PRO A 165 7.04 -8.23 -12.89
C PRO A 165 7.89 -7.87 -14.12
N GLY A 166 9.21 -8.00 -13.99
CA GLY A 166 10.19 -7.63 -15.02
C GLY A 166 10.40 -6.13 -15.24
N GLY A 167 9.70 -5.24 -14.53
CA GLY A 167 9.80 -3.79 -14.69
C GLY A 167 8.99 -3.23 -15.87
N GLN A 168 8.23 -2.17 -15.60
CA GLN A 168 7.40 -1.45 -16.58
C GLN A 168 8.14 -0.29 -17.28
N GLY A 169 9.37 -0.01 -16.86
CA GLY A 169 10.23 1.04 -17.40
C GLY A 169 11.69 0.62 -17.34
N LYS A 170 12.58 1.47 -17.89
CA LYS A 170 14.04 1.24 -17.85
C LYS A 170 14.75 1.95 -16.71
N ASP A 171 14.02 2.74 -15.93
CA ASP A 171 14.56 3.37 -14.73
C ASP A 171 14.59 2.31 -13.62
N GLU A 172 15.73 1.64 -13.48
CA GLU A 172 15.93 0.54 -12.53
C GLU A 172 15.77 0.99 -11.07
N GLY A 173 16.07 2.25 -10.77
CA GLY A 173 15.94 2.79 -9.41
C GLY A 173 14.50 3.03 -8.98
N ILE A 174 13.56 2.98 -9.93
CA ILE A 174 12.12 3.22 -9.71
C ILE A 174 11.31 1.95 -9.92
N SER A 175 11.63 1.17 -10.95
CA SER A 175 10.80 0.02 -11.38
C SER A 175 11.39 -1.35 -11.05
N ASP A 176 12.50 -1.37 -10.31
CA ASP A 176 13.33 -2.56 -10.04
C ASP A 176 13.71 -3.34 -11.31
N TYR A 177 13.85 -2.64 -12.43
CA TYR A 177 14.13 -3.24 -13.73
C TYR A 177 15.48 -3.98 -13.75
N ASP A 178 15.45 -5.27 -14.13
CA ASP A 178 16.63 -6.09 -14.39
C ASP A 178 16.77 -6.37 -15.90
N PRO A 179 17.78 -5.81 -16.59
CA PRO A 179 17.94 -5.98 -18.03
C PRO A 179 18.29 -7.41 -18.46
N SER A 180 18.61 -8.32 -17.53
CA SER A 180 18.85 -9.73 -17.83
C SER A 180 17.55 -10.55 -17.95
N LYS A 181 16.42 -9.99 -17.52
CA LYS A 181 15.10 -10.62 -17.52
C LYS A 181 14.16 -9.91 -18.52
N PRO A 182 13.14 -10.58 -19.07
CA PRO A 182 12.19 -9.93 -19.95
C PRO A 182 11.33 -8.91 -19.18
N SER A 183 11.14 -7.72 -19.74
CA SER A 183 10.31 -6.68 -19.12
C SER A 183 8.82 -7.03 -19.11
N LEU A 184 8.01 -6.21 -18.41
CA LEU A 184 6.54 -6.28 -18.48
C LEU A 184 6.05 -6.24 -19.95
N TRP A 185 6.69 -5.43 -20.78
CA TRP A 185 6.26 -5.22 -22.17
C TRP A 185 6.71 -6.36 -23.11
N GLU A 186 7.76 -7.08 -22.75
CA GLU A 186 8.33 -8.16 -23.56
C GLU A 186 7.72 -9.53 -23.22
N SER A 187 7.18 -9.72 -22.02
CA SER A 187 6.62 -11.00 -21.56
C SER A 187 5.11 -10.94 -21.34
N LYS A 188 4.37 -11.85 -22.00
CA LYS A 188 2.93 -12.04 -21.72
C LYS A 188 2.72 -12.54 -20.28
N ALA A 189 3.58 -13.44 -19.80
CA ALA A 189 3.46 -13.99 -18.45
C ALA A 189 3.62 -12.91 -17.37
N ASN A 190 4.50 -11.93 -17.58
CA ASN A 190 4.62 -10.78 -16.69
C ASN A 190 3.35 -9.93 -16.68
N ARG A 191 2.73 -9.68 -17.85
CA ARG A 191 1.46 -8.94 -17.93
C ARG A 191 0.27 -9.67 -17.33
N ASP A 192 0.26 -11.00 -17.38
CA ASP A 192 -0.82 -11.79 -16.78
C ASP A 192 -0.76 -11.76 -15.23
N LYS A 193 0.35 -11.27 -14.65
CA LYS A 193 0.57 -11.09 -13.19
C LYS A 193 0.28 -9.68 -12.67
N THR A 194 -0.09 -8.73 -13.53
CA THR A 194 -0.40 -7.33 -13.18
C THR A 194 -1.86 -7.01 -13.35
#